data_AF-A0A914TR52-F1
#
_entry.id   AF-A0A914TR52-F1
#
_cell.length_a   1.000
_cell.length_b   1.000
_cell.length_c   1.000
_cell.angle_alpha   90.00
_cell.angle_beta   90.00
_cell.angle_gamma   90.00
#
_symmetry.space_group_name_H-M   'P 1'
#
loop_
_entity.id
_entity.type
_entity.pdbx_description
1 polymer ?
#
loop_
_entity_poly.entity_id
_entity_poly.type
_entity_poly.pdbx_seq_one_letter_code
_entity_poly.pdbx_strand_id
1 'polypeptide(L)'
;FDTEFVKTISESVVGGAVSEQTADAVLTHLNCILRLILIAAKDNRVACGRTEISVEDVRIAMKDLGLGTCLGFELEHRANFRATISLPHKIKSTKI
;
A
#
# COMPACT_ATOMS: atom_id res chain seq x y z
N PHE A 1 -4.82 9.45 2.51
CA PHE A 1 -5.27 8.73 3.71
C PHE A 1 -5.46 9.76 4.81
N ASP A 2 -6.41 9.51 5.69
CA ASP A 2 -6.63 10.28 6.89
C ASP A 2 -6.42 9.40 8.13
N THR A 3 -6.51 10.01 9.30
CA THR A 3 -6.33 9.35 10.60
C THR A 3 -7.43 8.30 10.85
N GLU A 4 -8.62 8.50 10.31
CA GLU A 4 -9.76 7.57 10.42
C GLU A 4 -9.52 6.28 9.64
N PHE A 5 -8.92 6.36 8.45
CA PHE A 5 -8.48 5.21 7.68
C PHE A 5 -7.49 4.34 8.49
N VAL A 6 -6.52 4.96 9.16
CA VAL A 6 -5.52 4.23 9.97
C VAL A 6 -6.19 3.56 11.17
N LYS A 7 -7.11 4.25 11.85
CA LYS A 7 -7.90 3.67 12.95
C LYS A 7 -8.73 2.46 12.49
N THR A 8 -9.40 2.57 11.35
CA THR A 8 -10.21 1.49 10.76
C THR A 8 -9.36 0.24 10.45
N ILE A 9 -8.19 0.43 9.86
CA ILE A 9 -7.26 -0.68 9.57
C ILE A 9 -6.71 -1.28 10.87
N SER A 10 -6.37 -0.45 11.86
CA SER A 10 -5.92 -0.93 13.17
C SER A 10 -6.95 -1.83 13.85
N GLU A 11 -8.22 -1.43 13.86
CA GLU A 11 -9.30 -2.25 14.41
C GLU A 11 -9.44 -3.57 13.65
N SER A 12 -9.32 -3.54 12.33
CA SER A 12 -9.45 -4.72 11.47
C SER A 12 -8.28 -5.71 11.59
N VAL A 13 -7.06 -5.22 11.82
CA VAL A 13 -5.83 -6.03 11.81
C VAL A 13 -5.37 -6.41 13.21
N VAL A 14 -5.41 -5.44 14.14
CA VAL A 14 -4.86 -5.58 15.49
C VAL A 14 -5.97 -5.82 16.53
N GLY A 15 -7.25 -5.62 16.16
CA GLY A 15 -8.39 -5.82 17.05
C GLY A 15 -8.48 -4.78 18.17
N GLY A 16 -7.76 -3.66 18.04
CA GLY A 16 -7.64 -2.64 19.08
C GLY A 16 -7.74 -1.23 18.52
N ALA A 17 -8.40 -0.36 19.30
CA ALA A 17 -8.43 1.07 19.04
C ALA A 17 -7.03 1.66 19.25
N VAL A 18 -6.60 2.51 18.32
CA VAL A 18 -5.36 3.29 18.43
C VAL A 18 -5.67 4.74 18.75
N SER A 19 -4.82 5.35 19.59
CA SER A 19 -4.94 6.78 19.87
C SER A 19 -4.76 7.61 18.59
N GLU A 20 -5.36 8.79 18.57
CA GLU A 20 -5.21 9.74 17.45
C GLU A 20 -3.75 10.08 17.17
N GLN A 21 -2.96 10.35 18.21
CA GLN A 21 -1.53 10.60 18.08
C GLN A 21 -0.78 9.43 17.43
N THR A 22 -1.14 8.18 17.75
CA THR A 22 -0.52 7.00 17.12
C THR A 22 -0.93 6.90 15.66
N ALA A 23 -2.21 7.10 15.35
CA ALA A 23 -2.72 7.06 14.00
C ALA A 23 -2.10 8.15 13.10
N ASP A 24 -1.89 9.36 13.63
CA ASP A 24 -1.21 10.46 12.92
C ASP A 24 0.28 10.15 12.65
N ALA A 25 0.97 9.58 13.65
CA ALA A 25 2.35 9.16 13.49
C ALA A 25 2.48 8.07 12.41
N VAL A 26 1.57 7.10 12.40
CA VAL A 26 1.51 6.06 11.37
C VAL A 26 1.20 6.66 9.99
N LEU A 27 0.23 7.57 9.91
CA LEU A 27 -0.13 8.26 8.67
C LEU A 27 1.06 9.05 8.09
N THR A 28 1.82 9.72 8.96
CA THR A 28 3.02 10.46 8.57
C THR A 28 4.08 9.52 7.99
N HIS A 29 4.36 8.40 8.66
CA HIS A 29 5.31 7.40 8.15
C HIS A 29 4.84 6.79 6.82
N LEU A 30 3.55 6.44 6.69
CA LEU A 30 2.97 5.93 5.45
C LEU A 30 3.15 6.92 4.30
N ASN A 31 2.88 8.21 4.53
CA ASN A 31 3.09 9.24 3.52
C ASN A 31 4.55 9.38 3.11
N CYS A 32 5.50 9.28 4.05
CA CYS A 32 6.94 9.29 3.75
C CYS A 32 7.32 8.08 2.88
N ILE A 33 6.89 6.87 3.23
CA ILE A 33 7.17 5.65 2.48
C ILE A 33 6.61 5.74 1.06
N LEU A 34 5.37 6.21 0.89
CA LEU A 34 4.75 6.37 -0.43
C LEU A 34 5.50 7.38 -1.31
N ARG A 35 6.01 8.46 -0.73
CA ARG A 35 6.85 9.42 -1.45
C ARG A 35 8.16 8.79 -1.90
N LEU A 36 8.81 8.00 -1.05
CA LEU A 36 10.05 7.28 -1.41
C LEU A 36 9.81 6.29 -2.54
N ILE A 37 8.74 5.49 -2.47
CA ILE A 37 8.36 4.56 -3.54
C ILE A 37 8.12 5.32 -4.85
N LEU A 38 7.40 6.46 -4.80
CA LEU A 38 7.10 7.25 -5.99
C LEU A 38 8.36 7.86 -6.61
N ILE A 39 9.33 8.32 -5.79
CA ILE A 39 10.60 8.85 -6.28
C ILE A 39 11.38 7.74 -7.00
N ALA A 40 11.58 6.58 -6.35
CA ALA A 40 12.27 5.46 -6.96
C ALA A 40 11.57 4.94 -8.24
N ALA A 41 10.23 4.92 -8.27
CA ALA A 41 9.47 4.54 -9.46
C ALA A 41 9.64 5.57 -10.60
N LYS A 42 9.74 6.88 -10.27
CA LYS A 42 10.05 7.92 -11.26
C LYS A 42 11.46 7.76 -11.82
N ASP A 43 12.42 7.41 -10.98
CA ASP A 43 13.81 7.19 -11.40
C ASP A 43 13.91 6.01 -12.37
N ASN A 44 13.23 4.89 -12.06
CA ASN A 44 13.13 3.74 -12.97
C ASN A 44 12.48 4.11 -14.30
N ARG A 45 11.37 4.85 -14.27
CA ARG A 45 10.71 5.34 -15.48
C ARG A 45 11.66 6.18 -16.35
N VAL A 46 12.42 7.10 -15.73
CA VAL A 46 13.39 7.97 -16.42
C VAL A 46 14.53 7.14 -17.02
N ALA A 47 15.08 6.19 -16.26
CA ALA A 47 16.14 5.29 -16.72
C ALA A 47 15.70 4.45 -17.94
N CYS A 48 14.42 4.07 -18.01
CA CYS A 48 13.84 3.35 -19.15
C CYS A 48 13.39 4.27 -20.30
N GLY A 49 13.56 5.59 -20.21
CA GLY A 49 13.14 6.54 -21.26
C GLY A 49 11.63 6.62 -21.48
N ARG A 50 10.83 6.26 -20.46
CA ARG A 50 9.36 6.25 -20.55
C ARG A 50 8.73 7.55 -20.04
N THR A 51 7.54 7.88 -20.52
CA THR A 51 6.79 9.07 -20.10
C THR A 51 5.87 8.79 -18.91
N GLU A 52 5.35 7.58 -18.77
CA GLU A 52 4.40 7.18 -17.73
C GLU A 52 5.01 6.19 -16.74
N ILE A 53 4.63 6.28 -15.47
CA ILE A 53 4.99 5.30 -14.44
C ILE A 53 4.12 4.07 -14.62
N SER A 54 4.74 2.90 -14.74
CA SER A 54 4.08 1.60 -14.80
C SER A 54 4.07 0.90 -13.44
N VAL A 55 3.25 -0.14 -13.31
CA VAL A 55 3.27 -1.01 -12.12
C VAL A 55 4.62 -1.72 -11.93
N GLU A 56 5.33 -1.99 -13.02
CA GLU A 56 6.71 -2.51 -12.96
C GLU A 56 7.63 -1.55 -12.22
N ASP A 57 7.56 -0.24 -12.52
CA ASP A 57 8.40 0.77 -11.86
C ASP A 57 8.16 0.80 -10.35
N VAL A 58 6.89 0.71 -9.94
CA VAL A 58 6.48 0.66 -8.52
C VAL A 58 6.96 -0.63 -7.88
N ARG A 59 6.85 -1.78 -8.56
CA ARG A 59 7.31 -3.08 -8.03
C ARG A 59 8.81 -3.11 -7.83
N ILE A 60 9.58 -2.59 -8.79
CA ILE A 60 11.04 -2.47 -8.68
C ILE A 60 11.38 -1.51 -7.53
N ALA A 61 10.74 -0.34 -7.45
CA ALA A 61 10.94 0.62 -6.37
C ALA A 61 10.68 0.02 -4.98
N MET A 62 9.60 -0.76 -4.83
CA MET A 62 9.31 -1.48 -3.58
C MET A 62 10.41 -2.49 -3.24
N LYS A 63 10.87 -3.27 -4.24
CA LYS A 63 11.94 -4.25 -4.07
C LYS A 63 13.26 -3.57 -3.64
N ASP A 64 13.61 -2.45 -4.27
CA ASP A 64 14.84 -1.71 -4.00
C ASP A 64 14.83 -1.10 -2.59
N LEU A 65 13.65 -0.69 -2.12
CA LEU A 65 13.44 -0.21 -0.75
C LEU A 65 13.32 -1.34 0.29
N GLY A 66 13.46 -2.61 -0.13
CA GLY A 66 13.31 -3.78 0.75
C GLY A 66 11.88 -4.00 1.25
N LEU A 67 10.89 -3.38 0.60
CA LEU A 67 9.49 -3.56 0.90
C LEU A 67 8.98 -4.84 0.22
N GLY A 68 8.18 -5.62 0.94
CA GLY A 68 7.59 -6.85 0.40
C GLY A 68 6.80 -6.59 -0.90
N THR A 69 6.91 -7.51 -1.85
CA THR A 69 6.16 -7.40 -3.10
C THR A 69 4.67 -7.54 -2.84
N CYS A 70 3.90 -6.55 -3.28
CA CYS A 70 2.45 -6.64 -3.39
C CYS A 70 2.07 -7.68 -4.46
N LEU A 71 1.88 -8.94 -4.08
CA LEU A 71 1.41 -10.01 -4.97
C LEU A 71 -0.07 -9.77 -5.31
N GLY A 72 -0.43 -9.78 -6.60
CA GLY A 72 -1.83 -9.71 -7.07
C GLY A 72 -2.27 -8.40 -7.74
N PHE A 73 -1.37 -7.46 -8.02
CA PHE A 73 -1.70 -6.29 -8.85
C PHE A 73 -1.61 -6.63 -10.34
N GLU A 74 -2.59 -7.36 -10.85
CA GLU A 74 -2.84 -7.44 -12.29
C GLU A 74 -3.65 -6.22 -12.72
N LEU A 75 -3.10 -5.42 -13.63
CA LEU A 75 -3.77 -4.29 -14.26
C LEU A 75 -4.85 -4.78 -15.22
N GLU A 76 -5.93 -5.37 -14.70
CA GLU A 76 -7.17 -5.40 -15.46
C GLU A 76 -7.81 -4.01 -15.38
N HIS A 77 -7.54 -3.24 -16.43
CA HIS A 77 -8.21 -2.01 -16.84
C HIS A 77 -7.85 -0.70 -16.12
N ARG A 78 -7.37 0.24 -16.96
CA ARG A 78 -7.56 1.69 -16.79
C ARG A 78 -8.95 1.95 -16.21
N ALA A 79 -9.01 2.71 -15.10
CA ALA A 79 -10.22 3.20 -14.45
C ALA A 79 -11.06 2.15 -13.68
N ASN A 80 -10.53 1.65 -12.57
CA ASN A 80 -11.23 1.60 -11.27
C ASN A 80 -10.29 0.97 -10.24
N PHE A 81 -9.64 1.81 -9.44
CA PHE A 81 -8.74 1.36 -8.38
C PHE A 81 -9.54 0.69 -7.26
N ARG A 82 -9.88 -0.58 -7.43
CA ARG A 82 -10.43 -1.44 -6.38
C ARG A 82 -9.37 -2.44 -5.98
N ALA A 83 -8.43 -1.99 -5.15
CA ALA A 83 -7.46 -2.86 -4.51
C ALA A 83 -8.22 -3.81 -3.56
N THR A 84 -8.54 -5.00 -4.03
CA THR A 84 -9.00 -6.08 -3.15
C THR A 84 -7.73 -6.69 -2.58
N ILE A 85 -7.39 -6.32 -1.35
CA ILE A 85 -6.33 -7.01 -0.61
C ILE A 85 -6.86 -8.41 -0.32
N SER A 86 -6.53 -9.37 -1.19
CA SER A 86 -6.76 -10.78 -0.93
C SER A 86 -5.77 -11.21 0.15
N LEU A 87 -6.18 -11.05 1.42
CA LEU A 87 -5.50 -11.68 2.54
C LEU A 87 -5.48 -13.21 2.30
N PRO A 88 -4.32 -13.87 2.38
CA PRO A 88 -4.27 -15.32 2.26
C PRO A 88 -5.14 -15.96 3.35
N HIS A 89 -5.98 -16.89 2.93
CA HIS A 89 -7.13 -17.46 3.62
C HIS A 89 -6.89 -17.96 5.06
N LYS A 90 -7.78 -17.56 5.99
CA LYS A 90 -8.74 -18.40 6.75
C LYS A 90 -9.10 -17.73 8.10
N ILE A 91 -10.11 -16.87 8.11
CA ILE A 91 -10.89 -16.67 9.34
C ILE A 91 -12.08 -17.63 9.24
N LYS A 92 -12.01 -18.74 9.98
CA LYS A 92 -13.18 -19.59 10.22
C LYS A 92 -14.19 -18.73 10.96
N SER A 93 -15.27 -18.36 10.29
CA SER A 93 -16.44 -17.77 10.92
C SER A 93 -17.07 -18.82 11.85
N THR A 94 -16.90 -18.63 13.15
CA THR A 94 -17.72 -19.31 14.16
C THR A 94 -18.95 -18.43 14.38
N LYS A 95 -20.13 -18.92 14.03
CA LYS A 95 -21.40 -18.31 14.41
C LYS A 95 -21.51 -18.28 15.93
N ILE A 96 -21.76 -17.11 16.50
CA ILE A 96 -22.44 -16.94 17.78
C ILE A 96 -23.75 -16.23 17.48
#